data_AF-A0AAP1EWF1-F1
#
_entry.id   AF-A0AAP1EWF1-F1
#
_cell.length_a   1.000
_cell.length_b   1.000
_cell.length_c   1.000
_cell.angle_alpha   90.00
_cell.angle_beta   90.00
_cell.angle_gamma   90.00
#
_symmetry.space_group_name_H-M   'P 1'
#
loop_
_entity.id
_entity.type
_entity.pdbx_description
1 polymer ?
#
loop_
_entity_poly.entity_id
_entity_poly.type
_entity_poly.pdbx_seq_one_letter_code
_entity_poly.pdbx_strand_id
1 'polypeptide(L)'
;MTRGKRIYVLDTNVLMHDPTALFKFEEHDVFLPMQVIEELDNAKKGTSEVSRNARQVSRFLDELLENTNADQIQAGILLSHPQGIQLKGQAAIGRLFFQIEPIDPGRTFGAMLPDNKILASVLALREENPDVPVILVSKDINLRIKAYISGLVAEDYQNDRALDDFSLLFTGAIELPEDFWQKHNEDLRSWNERGRTHYEIVLAEDEDWYPNQYLYLPGEDEVELRVAKVGGGKATLCLVDDFRNTQHAVWGIAARNREQNFALNALMDPEIDFVTLLGTAGTGKTLLALAAGLAQTMDQQRYREIIMTRATVSVGEDIGFLPGTEEEKMTPWMGALTDNLEVLTHNQEGGSWGRAATNDLLASRIKIRSMNFMRGRTFLSRYLILDEAQNLTPKQMKTLITRAGPGTKIVCLGNVEQIDTPYLTETTSGLTYAVDRFKAWPHSAHITLRRGERSRLADFASEVL
;
A
#
# COMPACT_ATOMS: atom_id res chain seq x y z
N MET A 1 32.37 -0.84 12.40
CA MET A 1 32.88 0.38 13.07
C MET A 1 31.76 0.87 13.97
N THR A 2 31.94 0.85 15.29
CA THR A 2 30.96 1.38 16.26
C THR A 2 30.77 2.88 15.96
N ARG A 3 29.71 3.24 15.24
CA ARG A 3 29.40 4.63 14.89
C ARG A 3 29.06 5.35 16.19
N GLY A 4 29.84 6.37 16.55
CA GLY A 4 29.54 7.23 17.69
C GLY A 4 28.19 7.93 17.52
N LYS A 5 27.59 8.33 18.64
CA LYS A 5 26.32 9.08 18.68
C LYS A 5 26.42 10.36 17.84
N ARG A 6 25.33 10.72 17.15
CA ARG A 6 25.23 11.88 16.26
C ARG A 6 23.98 12.69 16.60
N ILE A 7 23.95 13.94 16.17
CA ILE A 7 22.77 14.80 16.25
C ILE A 7 22.31 15.13 14.83
N TYR A 8 21.09 14.73 14.48
CA TYR A 8 20.45 15.03 13.21
C TYR A 8 19.54 16.24 13.36
N VAL A 9 19.80 17.30 12.60
CA VAL A 9 18.94 18.48 12.52
C VAL A 9 18.00 18.30 11.35
N LEU A 10 16.68 18.27 11.59
CA LEU A 10 15.71 18.05 10.52
C LEU A 10 15.17 19.36 9.96
N ASP A 11 15.13 19.46 8.64
CA ASP A 11 14.43 20.52 7.91
C ASP A 11 12.91 20.27 7.88
N THR A 12 12.11 21.33 7.83
CA THR A 12 10.65 21.28 7.76
C THR A 12 10.16 20.48 6.57
N ASN A 13 10.83 20.59 5.41
CA ASN A 13 10.43 19.87 4.20
C ASN A 13 10.52 18.33 4.37
N VAL A 14 11.43 17.86 5.22
CA VAL A 14 11.55 16.44 5.56
C VAL A 14 10.30 15.99 6.32
N LEU A 15 9.93 16.72 7.36
CA LEU A 15 8.77 16.42 8.22
C LEU A 15 7.42 16.59 7.50
N MET A 16 7.32 17.58 6.62
CA MET A 16 6.13 17.82 5.80
C MET A 16 5.93 16.75 4.74
N HIS A 17 7.00 16.09 4.29
CA HIS A 17 6.92 14.96 3.36
C HIS A 17 6.72 13.63 4.08
N ASP A 18 7.40 13.41 5.20
CA ASP A 18 7.35 12.18 5.98
C ASP A 18 7.21 12.48 7.47
N PRO A 19 5.99 12.39 8.02
CA PRO A 19 5.75 12.62 9.44
C PRO A 19 6.49 11.65 10.37
N THR A 20 6.90 10.48 9.87
CA THR A 20 7.58 9.45 10.66
C THR A 20 9.09 9.65 10.72
N ALA A 21 9.65 10.62 9.97
CA ALA A 21 11.08 10.89 9.92
C ALA A 21 11.69 11.12 11.32
N LEU A 22 10.94 11.70 12.26
CA LEU A 22 11.37 11.89 13.67
C LEU A 22 11.84 10.59 14.34
N PHE A 23 11.30 9.44 13.93
CA PHE A 23 11.54 8.15 14.57
C PHE A 23 12.49 7.24 13.79
N LYS A 24 13.02 7.70 12.64
CA LYS A 24 13.85 6.88 11.75
C LYS A 24 15.35 6.95 12.05
N PHE A 25 15.74 7.73 13.07
CA PHE A 25 17.14 7.93 13.47
C PHE A 25 17.60 7.04 14.63
N GLU A 26 16.78 6.04 15.02
CA GLU A 26 17.01 4.92 15.97
C GLU A 26 17.92 5.20 17.18
N GLU A 27 19.24 5.22 16.97
CA GLU A 27 20.30 5.36 17.99
C GLU A 27 20.85 6.79 18.16
N HIS A 28 20.37 7.74 17.38
CA HIS A 28 20.88 9.11 17.29
C HIS A 28 19.89 10.14 17.84
N ASP A 29 20.42 11.28 18.27
CA ASP A 29 19.59 12.38 18.76
C ASP A 29 19.05 13.20 17.58
N VAL A 30 17.85 13.73 17.72
CA VAL A 30 17.18 14.57 16.73
C VAL A 30 17.02 15.98 17.31
N PHE A 31 17.32 17.00 16.52
CA PHE A 31 17.18 18.40 16.91
C PHE A 31 16.23 19.14 15.96
N LEU A 32 15.26 19.86 16.52
CA LEU A 32 14.32 20.70 15.77
C LEU A 32 14.59 22.19 16.03
N PRO A 33 15.03 22.94 15.00
CA PRO A 33 15.12 24.40 15.06
C PRO A 33 13.76 25.04 15.30
N MET A 34 13.72 26.21 15.97
CA MET A 34 12.48 26.94 16.23
C MET A 34 11.76 27.31 14.91
N GLN A 35 12.54 27.67 13.89
CA GLN A 35 12.03 28.00 12.56
C GLN A 35 11.24 26.83 11.93
N VAL A 36 11.62 25.58 12.20
CA VAL A 36 10.92 24.40 11.71
C VAL A 36 9.54 24.25 12.36
N ILE A 37 9.45 24.56 13.66
CA ILE A 37 8.17 24.55 14.40
C ILE A 37 7.24 25.66 13.86
N GLU A 38 7.77 26.85 13.61
CA GLU A 38 7.00 27.97 13.03
C GLU A 38 6.46 27.62 11.63
N GLU A 39 7.28 26.97 10.80
CA GLU A 39 6.88 26.54 9.45
C GLU A 39 5.84 25.42 9.49
N LEU A 40 6.01 24.43 10.38
CA LEU A 40 5.01 23.39 10.59
C LEU A 40 3.66 23.99 11.01
N ASP A 41 3.65 24.99 11.90
CA ASP A 41 2.40 25.64 12.33
C ASP A 41 1.71 26.38 11.18
N ASN A 42 2.47 27.13 10.40
CA ASN A 42 1.95 27.81 9.21
C ASN A 42 1.42 26.81 8.16
N ALA A 43 2.10 25.67 7.99
CA ALA A 43 1.72 24.63 7.04
C ALA A 43 0.42 23.91 7.42
N LYS A 44 -0.04 23.93 8.68
CA LYS A 44 -1.31 23.31 9.12
C LYS A 44 -2.56 23.87 8.42
N LYS A 45 -2.47 25.07 7.84
CA LYS A 45 -3.59 25.77 7.21
C LYS A 45 -3.84 25.22 5.80
N GLY A 46 -4.96 24.51 5.63
CA GLY A 46 -5.41 24.00 4.33
C GLY A 46 -5.75 22.51 4.33
N THR A 47 -6.15 22.01 3.15
CA THR A 47 -6.56 20.62 2.92
C THR A 47 -5.53 19.80 2.15
N SER A 48 -4.35 20.36 1.87
CA SER A 48 -3.29 19.65 1.13
C SER A 48 -2.63 18.57 1.99
N GLU A 49 -1.91 17.65 1.33
CA GLU A 49 -1.15 16.61 2.01
C GLU A 49 -0.07 17.18 2.93
N VAL A 50 0.64 18.21 2.46
CA VAL A 50 1.61 18.98 3.27
C VAL A 50 0.95 19.47 4.57
N SER A 51 -0.27 20.04 4.50
CA SER A 51 -0.99 20.47 5.70
C SER A 51 -1.47 19.31 6.58
N ARG A 52 -1.80 18.15 6.00
CA ARG A 52 -2.15 16.94 6.76
C ARG A 52 -0.94 16.38 7.49
N ASN A 53 0.21 16.30 6.81
CA ASN A 53 1.46 15.81 7.36
C ASN A 53 1.98 16.73 8.45
N ALA A 54 1.94 18.06 8.25
CA ALA A 54 2.25 19.03 9.31
C ALA A 54 1.37 18.86 10.56
N ARG A 55 0.06 18.60 10.38
CA ARG A 55 -0.85 18.25 11.50
C ARG A 55 -0.49 16.91 12.15
N GLN A 56 -0.05 15.92 11.39
CA GLN A 56 0.34 14.62 11.91
C GLN A 56 1.63 14.72 12.74
N VAL A 57 2.65 15.43 12.23
CA VAL A 57 3.87 15.74 12.96
C VAL A 57 3.53 16.46 14.27
N SER A 58 2.60 17.42 14.23
CA SER A 58 2.19 18.13 15.45
C SER A 58 1.53 17.21 16.47
N ARG A 59 0.70 16.25 16.04
CA ARG A 59 0.14 15.23 16.95
C ARG A 59 1.22 14.35 17.57
N PHE A 60 2.22 13.94 16.78
CA PHE A 60 3.34 13.17 17.33
C PHE A 60 4.16 13.98 18.34
N LEU A 61 4.39 15.26 18.07
CA LEU A 61 5.04 16.15 19.02
C LEU A 61 4.19 16.34 20.29
N ASP A 62 2.88 16.50 20.14
CA ASP A 62 1.94 16.60 21.27
C ASP A 62 2.00 15.32 22.13
N GLU A 63 1.93 14.13 21.51
CA GLU A 63 2.03 12.83 22.19
C GLU A 63 3.38 12.65 22.92
N LEU A 64 4.50 13.09 22.32
CA LEU A 64 5.81 13.05 22.97
C LEU A 64 5.93 14.05 24.14
N LEU A 65 5.18 15.16 24.08
CA LEU A 65 5.15 16.18 25.12
C LEU A 65 4.13 15.87 26.23
N GLU A 66 3.23 14.90 26.05
CA GLU A 66 2.28 14.47 27.08
C GLU A 66 3.02 14.01 28.35
N ASN A 67 2.74 14.66 29.48
CA ASN A 67 3.38 14.43 30.78
C ASN A 67 4.86 14.84 30.88
N THR A 68 5.35 15.69 29.97
CA THR A 68 6.71 16.24 30.03
C THR A 68 6.72 17.63 30.69
N ASN A 69 7.72 17.93 31.53
CA ASN A 69 7.92 19.25 32.15
C ASN A 69 9.04 20.06 31.45
N ALA A 70 9.16 21.36 31.75
CA ALA A 70 10.13 22.25 31.11
C ALA A 70 11.59 21.77 31.26
N ASP A 71 11.94 21.19 32.42
CA ASP A 71 13.27 20.64 32.68
C ASP A 71 13.57 19.41 31.80
N GLN A 72 12.57 18.58 31.52
CA GLN A 72 12.68 17.43 30.63
C GLN A 72 12.76 17.84 29.15
N ILE A 73 12.08 18.91 28.73
CA ILE A 73 12.25 19.48 27.38
C ILE A 73 13.70 19.95 27.19
N GLN A 74 14.29 20.60 28.21
CA GLN A 74 15.68 21.03 28.17
C GLN A 74 16.67 19.85 28.17
N ALA A 75 16.37 18.77 28.90
CA ALA A 75 17.20 17.56 28.95
C ALA A 75 17.05 16.63 27.73
N GLY A 76 16.13 16.95 26.81
CA GLY A 76 15.78 16.15 25.65
C GLY A 76 14.77 15.04 25.97
N ILE A 77 13.77 14.88 25.11
CA ILE A 77 12.66 13.93 25.26
C ILE A 77 13.04 12.59 24.62
N LEU A 78 12.76 11.47 25.27
CA LEU A 78 13.03 10.16 24.66
C LEU A 78 12.11 9.96 23.44
N LEU A 79 12.70 9.60 22.29
CA LEU A 79 11.93 9.28 21.09
C LEU A 79 11.30 7.89 21.23
N SER A 80 10.11 7.81 21.79
CA SER A 80 9.30 6.58 21.78
C SER A 80 8.38 6.54 20.57
N HIS A 81 8.14 5.35 20.02
CA HIS A 81 7.19 5.18 18.92
C HIS A 81 5.76 5.57 19.34
N PRO A 82 5.04 6.38 18.54
CA PRO A 82 3.66 6.78 18.82
C PRO A 82 2.71 5.58 18.91
N GLN A 83 1.62 5.73 19.67
CA GLN A 83 0.59 4.70 19.76
C GLN A 83 -0.05 4.48 18.37
N GLY A 84 0.07 3.26 17.84
CA GLY A 84 -0.50 2.89 16.53
C GLY A 84 0.48 2.92 15.34
N ILE A 85 1.79 3.12 15.57
CA ILE A 85 2.83 2.93 14.55
C ILE A 85 3.76 1.79 15.00
N GLN A 86 3.75 0.67 14.28
CA GLN A 86 4.76 -0.38 14.42
C GLN A 86 5.91 -0.09 13.46
N LEU A 87 6.95 0.60 13.93
CA LEU A 87 8.24 0.64 13.24
C LEU A 87 9.05 -0.58 13.69
N LYS A 88 9.58 -1.36 12.74
CA LYS A 88 10.49 -2.47 13.06
C LYS A 88 11.84 -1.89 13.50
N GLY A 89 12.24 -2.15 14.74
CA GLY A 89 13.52 -1.75 15.33
C GLY A 89 13.54 -1.99 16.84
N GLN A 90 14.73 -2.19 17.43
CA GLN A 90 14.88 -2.16 18.89
C GLN A 90 14.46 -0.79 19.44
N ALA A 91 14.01 -0.73 20.70
CA ALA A 91 13.58 0.49 21.37
C ALA A 91 14.50 1.68 21.04
N ALA A 92 13.96 2.69 20.34
CA ALA A 92 14.72 3.89 19.97
C ALA A 92 15.31 4.53 21.24
N ILE A 93 16.64 4.72 21.25
CA ILE A 93 17.41 5.24 22.40
C ILE A 93 17.69 6.75 22.22
N GLY A 94 17.46 7.28 21.01
CA GLY A 94 17.65 8.68 20.67
C GLY A 94 16.72 9.63 21.43
N ARG A 95 17.18 10.87 21.61
CA ARG A 95 16.37 11.95 22.21
C ARG A 95 16.04 13.04 21.20
N LEU A 96 14.86 13.63 21.35
CA LEU A 96 14.41 14.82 20.66
C LEU A 96 14.77 16.08 21.48
N PHE A 97 15.49 16.99 20.85
CA PHE A 97 15.85 18.30 21.37
C PHE A 97 15.19 19.40 20.55
N PHE A 98 14.84 20.50 21.21
CA PHE A 98 14.33 21.71 20.57
C PHE A 98 15.31 22.85 20.74
N GLN A 99 15.31 23.79 19.81
CA GLN A 99 15.97 25.07 20.03
C GLN A 99 15.22 25.89 21.07
N ILE A 100 15.87 26.20 22.19
CA ILE A 100 15.28 26.97 23.29
C ILE A 100 15.78 28.42 23.28
N GLU A 101 17.03 28.65 22.87
CA GLU A 101 17.63 29.98 22.82
C GLU A 101 17.50 30.60 21.41
N PRO A 102 17.07 31.87 21.31
CA PRO A 102 17.01 32.58 20.05
C PRO A 102 18.44 32.86 19.54
N ILE A 103 18.72 32.47 18.30
CA ILE A 103 20.02 32.70 17.65
C ILE A 103 19.89 33.86 16.68
N ASP A 104 20.81 34.83 16.75
CA ASP A 104 20.91 35.91 15.77
C ASP A 104 21.70 35.43 14.53
N PRO A 105 21.07 35.26 13.35
CA PRO A 105 21.75 34.79 12.14
C PRO A 105 22.75 35.82 11.56
N GLY A 106 22.71 37.06 12.04
CA GLY A 106 23.33 38.23 11.44
C GLY A 106 24.87 38.21 11.31
N ARG A 107 25.56 37.26 11.96
CA ARG A 107 27.02 37.14 11.87
C ARG A 107 27.52 36.33 10.67
N THR A 108 26.72 35.40 10.13
CA THR A 108 27.25 34.38 9.19
C THR A 108 26.42 34.23 7.91
N PHE A 109 25.11 34.49 7.93
CA PHE A 109 24.21 34.10 6.83
C PHE A 109 23.46 35.25 6.12
N GLY A 110 23.80 36.52 6.36
CA GLY A 110 23.17 37.65 5.67
C GLY A 110 21.68 37.82 6.00
N ALA A 111 20.85 38.21 5.02
CA ALA A 111 19.44 38.55 5.24
C ALA A 111 18.59 37.44 5.89
N MET A 112 17.54 37.82 6.63
CA MET A 112 16.63 36.93 7.38
C MET A 112 15.70 36.09 6.47
N LEU A 113 16.26 35.12 5.76
CA LEU A 113 15.47 34.06 5.13
C LEU A 113 15.28 32.89 6.11
N PRO A 114 14.14 32.18 6.08
CA PRO A 114 13.88 31.02 6.93
C PRO A 114 15.03 29.98 6.93
N ASP A 115 15.51 29.60 5.74
CA ASP A 115 16.68 28.73 5.55
C ASP A 115 17.90 29.17 6.38
N ASN A 116 18.17 30.47 6.44
CA ASN A 116 19.36 31.00 7.10
C ASN A 116 19.24 30.87 8.62
N LYS A 117 18.02 30.90 9.17
CA LYS A 117 17.78 30.64 10.60
C LYS A 117 17.98 29.17 10.93
N ILE A 118 17.56 28.26 10.06
CA ILE A 118 17.83 26.82 10.20
C ILE A 118 19.34 26.59 10.23
N LEU A 119 20.09 27.13 9.26
CA LEU A 119 21.55 26.99 9.19
C LEU A 119 22.28 27.62 10.39
N ALA A 120 21.83 28.78 10.86
CA ALA A 120 22.39 29.40 12.07
C ALA A 120 22.19 28.51 13.31
N SER A 121 21.05 27.82 13.39
CA SER A 121 20.75 26.88 14.48
C SER A 121 21.63 25.64 14.45
N VAL A 122 21.87 25.09 13.26
CA VAL A 122 22.81 23.97 13.06
C VAL A 122 24.23 24.37 13.46
N LEU A 123 24.66 25.58 13.10
CA LEU A 123 25.99 26.08 13.42
C LEU A 123 26.18 26.26 14.93
N ALA A 124 25.25 26.91 15.62
CA ALA A 124 25.31 27.08 17.08
C ALA A 124 25.34 25.73 17.81
N LEU A 125 24.50 24.79 17.39
CA LEU A 125 24.45 23.45 17.98
C LEU A 125 25.78 22.70 17.83
N ARG A 126 26.48 22.89 16.69
CA ARG A 126 27.81 22.35 16.46
C ARG A 126 28.87 23.00 17.35
N GLU A 127 28.78 24.30 17.59
CA GLU A 127 29.69 25.03 18.49
C GLU A 127 29.50 24.61 19.96
N GLU A 128 28.27 24.35 20.39
CA GLU A 128 27.95 23.84 21.73
C GLU A 128 28.37 22.38 21.93
N ASN A 129 28.41 21.58 20.86
CA ASN A 129 28.72 20.16 20.91
C ASN A 129 29.90 19.80 19.99
N PRO A 130 31.13 20.26 20.30
CA PRO A 130 32.30 20.09 19.43
C PRO A 130 32.70 18.62 19.24
N ASP A 131 32.36 17.76 20.20
CA ASP A 131 32.72 16.33 20.20
C ASP A 131 31.67 15.43 19.52
N VAL A 132 30.51 15.98 19.13
CA VAL A 132 29.40 15.22 18.53
C VAL A 132 29.15 15.69 17.09
N PRO A 133 29.14 14.80 16.08
CA PRO A 133 28.80 15.18 14.73
C PRO A 133 27.36 15.70 14.63
N VAL A 134 27.21 16.94 14.18
CA VAL A 134 25.92 17.58 13.85
C VAL A 134 25.72 17.54 12.34
N ILE A 135 24.61 16.96 11.89
CA ILE A 135 24.31 16.73 10.48
C ILE A 135 22.94 17.32 10.15
N LEU A 136 22.87 18.22 9.18
CA LEU A 136 21.60 18.73 8.65
C LEU A 136 20.99 17.72 7.67
N VAL A 137 19.72 17.38 7.85
CA VAL A 137 18.98 16.49 6.94
C VAL A 137 17.90 17.32 6.26
N SER A 138 17.97 17.41 4.93
CA SER A 138 17.02 18.18 4.13
C SER A 138 16.75 17.51 2.79
N LYS A 139 15.54 17.73 2.24
CA LYS A 139 15.19 17.39 0.86
C LYS A 139 15.52 18.51 -0.15
N ASP A 140 15.76 19.74 0.32
CA ASP A 140 16.06 20.87 -0.56
C ASP A 140 17.55 20.94 -0.87
N ILE A 141 17.88 20.74 -2.14
CA ILE A 141 19.26 20.84 -2.65
C ILE A 141 19.87 22.22 -2.38
N ASN A 142 19.08 23.30 -2.43
CA ASN A 142 19.59 24.65 -2.19
C ASN A 142 19.98 24.85 -0.73
N LEU A 143 19.18 24.32 0.20
CA LEU A 143 19.50 24.37 1.63
C LEU A 143 20.78 23.56 1.92
N ARG A 144 20.93 22.38 1.31
CA ARG A 144 22.15 21.57 1.44
C ARG A 144 23.38 22.28 0.87
N ILE A 145 23.27 22.89 -0.32
CA ILE A 145 24.37 23.67 -0.92
C ILE A 145 24.79 24.82 0.01
N LYS A 146 23.83 25.56 0.58
CA LYS A 146 24.13 26.64 1.54
C LYS A 146 24.83 26.09 2.79
N ALA A 147 24.39 24.95 3.32
CA ALA A 147 25.05 24.30 4.45
C ALA A 147 26.52 23.96 4.14
N TYR A 148 26.79 23.36 2.97
CA TYR A 148 28.16 23.04 2.54
C TYR A 148 29.04 24.29 2.39
N ILE A 149 28.50 25.36 1.79
CA ILE A 149 29.23 26.64 1.65
C ILE A 149 29.60 27.22 3.02
N SER A 150 28.77 27.01 4.02
CA SER A 150 29.00 27.46 5.40
C SER A 150 29.76 26.45 6.26
N GLY A 151 30.35 25.41 5.65
CA GLY A 151 31.18 24.43 6.32
C GLY A 151 30.42 23.46 7.22
N LEU A 152 29.09 23.37 7.08
CA LEU A 152 28.24 22.41 7.76
C LEU A 152 28.13 21.11 6.95
N VAL A 153 27.90 20.00 7.64
CA VAL A 153 27.61 18.72 7.00
C VAL A 153 26.11 18.63 6.77
N ALA A 154 25.70 18.36 5.53
CA ALA A 154 24.31 18.15 5.18
C ALA A 154 24.13 16.85 4.38
N GLU A 155 23.12 16.07 4.72
CA GLU A 155 22.74 14.83 4.05
C GLU A 155 21.38 15.02 3.36
N ASP A 156 21.22 14.38 2.19
CA ASP A 156 19.93 14.28 1.54
C ASP A 156 19.03 13.35 2.37
N TYR A 157 17.78 13.76 2.61
CA TYR A 157 16.78 12.81 3.10
C TYR A 157 16.36 11.90 1.97
N GLN A 158 17.22 10.92 1.69
CA GLN A 158 16.88 9.78 0.89
C GLN A 158 16.05 8.86 1.79
N ASN A 159 14.74 8.81 1.53
CA ASN A 159 13.98 7.65 1.96
C ASN A 159 14.45 6.51 1.06
N ASP A 160 15.65 5.97 1.31
CA ASP A 160 16.16 4.74 0.67
C ASP A 160 15.22 3.55 0.95
N ARG A 161 14.16 3.77 1.72
CA ARG A 161 12.99 2.92 1.88
C ARG A 161 11.93 3.02 0.79
N ALA A 162 12.12 3.70 -0.34
CA ALA A 162 11.19 3.48 -1.45
C ALA A 162 11.18 2.01 -1.89
N LEU A 163 12.28 1.27 -1.68
CA LEU A 163 12.34 -0.18 -1.88
C LEU A 163 11.99 -0.98 -0.61
N ASP A 164 12.31 -0.48 0.60
CA ASP A 164 11.98 -1.18 1.86
C ASP A 164 10.52 -1.01 2.33
N ASP A 165 9.82 0.07 1.98
CA ASP A 165 8.44 0.32 2.41
C ASP A 165 7.45 -0.69 1.77
N PHE A 166 7.76 -1.24 0.58
CA PHE A 166 7.01 -2.36 -0.02
C PHE A 166 7.10 -3.65 0.78
N SER A 167 8.21 -3.89 1.46
CA SER A 167 8.40 -5.09 2.30
C SER A 167 7.56 -5.03 3.59
N LEU A 168 7.15 -3.83 3.99
CA LEU A 168 6.28 -3.58 5.15
C LEU A 168 4.78 -3.65 4.79
N LEU A 169 4.43 -3.50 3.51
CA LEU A 169 3.05 -3.66 3.08
C LEU A 169 2.62 -5.11 3.24
N PHE A 170 1.41 -5.29 3.80
CA PHE A 170 0.77 -6.59 3.87
C PHE A 170 0.64 -7.17 2.46
N THR A 171 1.32 -8.28 2.17
CA THR A 171 1.36 -8.90 0.83
C THR A 171 0.19 -9.84 0.58
N GLY A 172 -0.51 -10.25 1.64
CA GLY A 172 -1.55 -11.28 1.57
C GLY A 172 -1.04 -12.72 1.59
N ALA A 173 0.26 -12.94 1.44
CA ALA A 173 0.89 -14.25 1.46
C ALA A 173 2.20 -14.25 2.26
N ILE A 174 2.43 -15.26 3.08
CA ILE A 174 3.65 -15.43 3.88
C ILE A 174 4.30 -16.79 3.58
N GLU A 175 5.63 -16.79 3.51
CA GLU A 175 6.45 -18.00 3.50
C GLU A 175 6.56 -18.57 4.91
N LEU A 176 6.23 -19.86 5.05
CA LEU A 176 6.41 -20.60 6.29
C LEU A 176 7.84 -21.17 6.36
N PRO A 177 8.45 -21.23 7.55
CA PRO A 177 9.76 -21.83 7.71
C PRO A 177 9.70 -23.36 7.49
N GLU A 178 10.82 -23.97 7.08
CA GLU A 178 10.89 -25.40 6.78
C GLU A 178 10.53 -26.30 7.98
N ASP A 179 10.77 -25.82 9.21
CA ASP A 179 10.45 -26.50 10.45
C ASP A 179 9.01 -26.26 10.93
N PHE A 180 8.16 -25.58 10.14
CA PHE A 180 6.79 -25.22 10.50
C PHE A 180 5.98 -26.40 11.05
N TRP A 181 5.95 -27.52 10.33
CA TRP A 181 5.20 -28.69 10.77
C TRP A 181 5.80 -29.35 12.01
N GLN A 182 7.12 -29.23 12.21
CA GLN A 182 7.79 -29.75 13.40
C GLN A 182 7.45 -28.91 14.64
N LYS A 183 7.45 -27.58 14.49
CA LYS A 183 7.08 -26.61 15.54
C LYS A 183 5.63 -26.79 15.99
N HIS A 184 4.73 -27.09 15.05
CA HIS A 184 3.28 -27.17 15.31
C HIS A 184 2.74 -28.60 15.48
N ASN A 185 3.60 -29.63 15.52
CA ASN A 185 3.18 -31.04 15.50
C ASN A 185 2.40 -31.48 16.75
N GLU A 186 2.80 -31.03 17.94
CA GLU A 186 2.28 -31.56 19.22
C GLU A 186 0.78 -31.26 19.43
N ASP A 187 0.30 -30.13 18.90
CA ASP A 187 -1.09 -29.67 19.05
C ASP A 187 -1.89 -29.68 17.73
N LEU A 188 -1.33 -30.26 16.66
CA LEU A 188 -1.94 -30.29 15.34
C LEU A 188 -3.22 -31.15 15.33
N ARG A 189 -4.35 -30.54 14.96
CA ARG A 189 -5.59 -31.28 14.67
C ARG A 189 -5.93 -31.15 13.20
N SER A 190 -6.20 -32.27 12.53
CA SER A 190 -6.64 -32.27 11.13
C SER A 190 -8.01 -32.90 10.96
N TRP A 191 -8.82 -32.34 10.05
CA TRP A 191 -10.10 -32.91 9.65
C TRP A 191 -10.43 -32.55 8.21
N ASN A 192 -11.38 -33.29 7.62
CA ASN A 192 -11.92 -32.95 6.31
C ASN A 192 -13.33 -32.36 6.47
N GLU A 193 -13.54 -31.19 5.87
CA GLU A 193 -14.83 -30.51 5.86
C GLU A 193 -15.11 -29.98 4.46
N ARG A 194 -16.30 -30.32 3.92
CA ARG A 194 -16.73 -29.92 2.56
C ARG A 194 -15.71 -30.26 1.46
N GLY A 195 -15.00 -31.37 1.60
CA GLY A 195 -13.99 -31.82 0.63
C GLY A 195 -12.64 -31.11 0.75
N ARG A 196 -12.45 -30.23 1.74
CA ARG A 196 -11.18 -29.56 2.01
C ARG A 196 -10.58 -30.04 3.34
N THR A 197 -9.27 -30.25 3.34
CA THR A 197 -8.53 -30.58 4.54
C THR A 197 -8.22 -29.32 5.33
N HIS A 198 -8.55 -29.36 6.61
CA HIS A 198 -8.31 -28.31 7.57
C HIS A 198 -7.31 -28.76 8.63
N TYR A 199 -6.54 -27.80 9.12
CA TYR A 199 -5.56 -27.97 10.18
C TYR A 199 -5.82 -26.89 11.24
N GLU A 200 -5.92 -27.26 12.51
CA GLU A 200 -5.93 -26.32 13.64
C GLU A 200 -4.57 -26.38 14.34
N ILE A 201 -3.98 -25.21 14.54
CA ILE A 201 -2.70 -25.02 15.24
C ILE A 201 -2.84 -23.95 16.33
N VAL A 202 -1.93 -23.99 17.30
CA VAL A 202 -1.77 -22.95 18.31
C VAL A 202 -0.77 -21.92 17.79
N LEU A 203 -1.15 -20.65 17.77
CA LEU A 203 -0.28 -19.58 17.29
C LEU A 203 0.82 -19.27 18.32
N ALA A 204 2.04 -19.06 17.84
CA ALA A 204 3.12 -18.53 18.67
C ALA A 204 2.94 -17.01 18.93
N GLU A 205 3.61 -16.46 19.95
CA GLU A 205 3.50 -15.03 20.32
C GLU A 205 3.96 -14.06 19.21
N ASP A 206 4.75 -14.54 18.25
CA ASP A 206 5.30 -13.81 17.11
C ASP A 206 4.51 -13.98 15.80
N GLU A 207 3.44 -14.79 15.80
CA GLU A 207 2.65 -15.14 14.61
C GLU A 207 1.35 -14.33 14.50
N ASP A 208 1.45 -13.12 13.92
CA ASP A 208 0.28 -12.27 13.62
C ASP A 208 -0.32 -12.61 12.24
N TRP A 209 -1.28 -13.52 12.22
CA TRP A 209 -2.00 -13.92 11.00
C TRP A 209 -3.39 -13.30 10.89
N TYR A 210 -3.83 -13.15 9.64
CA TYR A 210 -5.11 -12.56 9.29
C TYR A 210 -6.02 -13.55 8.55
N PRO A 211 -7.35 -13.43 8.67
CA PRO A 211 -8.28 -14.21 7.85
C PRO A 211 -8.02 -14.04 6.36
N ASN A 212 -8.16 -15.13 5.59
CA ASN A 212 -7.87 -15.20 4.16
C ASN A 212 -6.44 -14.79 3.75
N GLN A 213 -5.51 -14.77 4.71
CA GLN A 213 -4.09 -14.73 4.40
C GLN A 213 -3.65 -16.10 3.88
N TYR A 214 -2.79 -16.10 2.87
CA TYR A 214 -2.24 -17.31 2.29
C TYR A 214 -0.88 -17.62 2.92
N LEU A 215 -0.60 -18.90 3.09
CA LEU A 215 0.65 -19.40 3.63
C LEU A 215 1.19 -20.45 2.67
N TYR A 216 2.50 -20.49 2.51
CA TYR A 216 3.13 -21.53 1.69
C TYR A 216 4.41 -22.03 2.31
N LEU A 217 4.68 -23.32 2.14
CA LEU A 217 5.97 -23.91 2.49
C LEU A 217 6.70 -24.26 1.18
N PRO A 218 7.89 -23.70 0.92
CA PRO A 218 8.69 -24.08 -0.23
C PRO A 218 9.46 -25.39 0.06
N GLY A 219 9.90 -26.09 -0.99
CA GLY A 219 10.76 -27.27 -0.85
C GLY A 219 10.07 -28.59 -1.21
N GLU A 220 10.55 -29.70 -0.63
CA GLU A 220 10.07 -31.05 -0.94
C GLU A 220 8.64 -31.31 -0.39
N ASP A 221 8.27 -30.64 0.70
CA ASP A 221 6.93 -30.69 1.31
C ASP A 221 6.08 -29.47 0.87
N GLU A 222 6.09 -29.14 -0.43
CA GLU A 222 5.37 -27.98 -0.97
C GLU A 222 3.89 -28.02 -0.58
N VAL A 223 3.45 -27.04 0.21
CA VAL A 223 2.07 -26.93 0.65
C VAL A 223 1.59 -25.50 0.53
N GLU A 224 0.33 -25.35 0.12
CA GLU A 224 -0.34 -24.07 -0.01
C GLU A 224 -1.61 -24.06 0.84
N LEU A 225 -1.67 -23.10 1.76
CA LEU A 225 -2.69 -23.01 2.78
C LEU A 225 -3.33 -21.62 2.78
N ARG A 226 -4.57 -21.55 3.25
CA ARG A 226 -5.27 -20.31 3.58
C ARG A 226 -5.67 -20.33 5.04
N VAL A 227 -5.46 -19.21 5.72
CA VAL A 227 -5.97 -18.96 7.07
C VAL A 227 -7.50 -18.79 7.00
N ALA A 228 -8.25 -19.82 7.36
CA ALA A 228 -9.71 -19.80 7.38
C ALA A 228 -10.27 -19.04 8.59
N LYS A 229 -9.60 -19.15 9.75
CA LYS A 229 -10.03 -18.50 10.99
C LYS A 229 -8.83 -18.24 11.91
N VAL A 230 -8.85 -17.11 12.60
CA VAL A 230 -7.89 -16.76 13.67
C VAL A 230 -8.68 -16.33 14.91
N GLY A 231 -8.30 -16.82 16.08
CA GLY A 231 -8.86 -16.36 17.35
C GLY A 231 -8.55 -17.28 18.53
N GLY A 232 -8.49 -16.71 19.74
CA GLY A 232 -8.26 -17.47 20.96
C GLY A 232 -6.90 -18.18 21.02
N GLY A 233 -5.87 -17.57 20.43
CA GLY A 233 -4.51 -18.15 20.34
C GLY A 233 -4.40 -19.32 19.35
N LYS A 234 -5.39 -19.52 18.48
CA LYS A 234 -5.40 -20.60 17.49
C LYS A 234 -5.68 -20.07 16.09
N ALA A 235 -5.18 -20.80 15.10
CA ALA A 235 -5.51 -20.60 13.70
C ALA A 235 -6.02 -21.90 13.08
N THR A 236 -7.06 -21.78 12.24
CA THR A 236 -7.52 -22.84 11.35
C THR A 236 -7.03 -22.55 9.95
N LEU A 237 -6.23 -23.45 9.41
CA LEU A 237 -5.71 -23.44 8.05
C LEU A 237 -6.52 -24.41 7.19
N CYS A 238 -6.62 -24.10 5.90
CA CYS A 238 -7.29 -24.93 4.91
C CYS A 238 -6.39 -25.05 3.68
N LEU A 239 -6.31 -26.24 3.07
CA LEU A 239 -5.66 -26.38 1.77
C LEU A 239 -6.36 -25.50 0.73
N VAL A 240 -5.56 -24.85 -0.13
CA VAL A 240 -6.07 -24.09 -1.26
C VAL A 240 -6.43 -25.01 -2.41
N ASP A 241 -7.37 -24.59 -3.25
CA ASP A 241 -7.66 -25.31 -4.50
C ASP A 241 -6.53 -25.03 -5.51
N ASP A 242 -6.19 -26.02 -6.33
CA ASP A 242 -5.18 -25.87 -7.39
C ASP A 242 -5.82 -25.49 -8.73
N PHE A 243 -5.72 -24.20 -9.06
CA PHE A 243 -6.16 -23.62 -10.34
C PHE A 243 -5.08 -23.66 -11.43
N ARG A 244 -3.92 -24.30 -11.20
CA ARG A 244 -2.88 -24.45 -12.22
C ARG A 244 -3.22 -25.53 -13.24
N ASN A 245 -3.99 -26.53 -12.83
CA ASN A 245 -4.46 -27.57 -13.72
C ASN A 245 -5.52 -27.01 -14.68
N THR A 246 -5.38 -27.30 -15.98
CA THR A 246 -6.33 -26.87 -17.02
C THR A 246 -7.75 -27.39 -16.79
N GLN A 247 -7.92 -28.52 -16.10
CA GLN A 247 -9.23 -29.04 -15.72
C GLN A 247 -9.96 -28.17 -14.70
N HIS A 248 -9.22 -27.40 -13.91
CA HIS A 248 -9.76 -26.45 -12.93
C HIS A 248 -9.69 -25.00 -13.41
N ALA A 249 -9.36 -24.77 -14.69
CA ALA A 249 -9.24 -23.43 -15.24
C ALA A 249 -10.54 -22.62 -15.06
N VAL A 250 -10.41 -21.38 -14.60
CA VAL A 250 -11.52 -20.46 -14.41
C VAL A 250 -11.77 -19.73 -15.72
N TRP A 251 -12.90 -20.00 -16.36
CA TRP A 251 -13.24 -19.44 -17.68
C TRP A 251 -12.10 -19.62 -18.71
N GLY A 252 -11.49 -20.82 -18.71
CA GLY A 252 -10.38 -21.16 -19.60
C GLY A 252 -9.02 -20.58 -19.21
N ILE A 253 -8.91 -19.90 -18.06
CA ILE A 253 -7.65 -19.37 -17.52
C ILE A 253 -7.17 -20.23 -16.34
N ALA A 254 -6.01 -20.86 -16.50
CA ALA A 254 -5.31 -21.53 -15.42
C ALA A 254 -4.26 -20.58 -14.78
N ALA A 255 -4.05 -20.72 -13.47
CA ALA A 255 -2.97 -20.02 -12.78
C ALA A 255 -1.61 -20.49 -13.29
N ARG A 256 -0.69 -19.55 -13.55
CA ARG A 256 0.67 -19.88 -14.00
C ARG A 256 1.69 -19.98 -12.89
N ASN A 257 1.39 -19.35 -11.76
CA ASN A 257 2.24 -19.34 -10.58
C ASN A 257 1.37 -19.29 -9.31
N ARG A 258 2.03 -19.41 -8.16
CA ARG A 258 1.39 -19.42 -6.84
C ARG A 258 0.56 -18.18 -6.54
N GLU A 259 1.07 -17.01 -6.87
CA GLU A 259 0.37 -15.75 -6.58
C GLU A 259 -0.94 -15.67 -7.36
N GLN A 260 -0.94 -16.12 -8.63
CA GLN A 260 -2.17 -16.25 -9.42
C GLN A 260 -3.11 -17.34 -8.88
N ASN A 261 -2.58 -18.44 -8.35
CA ASN A 261 -3.38 -19.48 -7.71
C ASN A 261 -4.12 -18.93 -6.49
N PHE A 262 -3.42 -18.18 -5.63
CA PHE A 262 -4.03 -17.51 -4.48
C PHE A 262 -5.06 -16.45 -4.89
N ALA A 263 -4.77 -15.67 -5.92
CA ALA A 263 -5.71 -14.71 -6.47
C ALA A 263 -7.01 -15.39 -6.95
N LEU A 264 -6.93 -16.49 -7.70
CA LEU A 264 -8.12 -17.23 -8.14
C LEU A 264 -8.90 -17.83 -6.96
N ASN A 265 -8.23 -18.40 -5.96
CA ASN A 265 -8.88 -18.86 -4.73
C ASN A 265 -9.66 -17.71 -4.06
N ALA A 266 -9.05 -16.53 -3.92
CA ALA A 266 -9.70 -15.37 -3.30
C ALA A 266 -10.88 -14.83 -4.14
N LEU A 267 -10.73 -14.77 -5.47
CA LEU A 267 -11.76 -14.27 -6.37
C LEU A 267 -12.97 -15.21 -6.44
N MET A 268 -12.73 -16.53 -6.43
CA MET A 268 -13.75 -17.57 -6.59
C MET A 268 -14.44 -17.96 -5.27
N ASP A 269 -13.88 -17.62 -4.10
CA ASP A 269 -14.53 -17.89 -2.82
C ASP A 269 -15.76 -16.98 -2.62
N PRO A 270 -16.98 -17.54 -2.50
CA PRO A 270 -18.19 -16.75 -2.33
C PRO A 270 -18.32 -16.08 -0.95
N GLU A 271 -17.53 -16.49 0.04
CA GLU A 271 -17.53 -15.88 1.37
C GLU A 271 -16.66 -14.62 1.43
N ILE A 272 -15.89 -14.33 0.38
CA ILE A 272 -15.02 -13.16 0.30
C ILE A 272 -15.71 -12.08 -0.53
N ASP A 273 -16.23 -11.04 0.11
CA ASP A 273 -16.94 -9.93 -0.53
C ASP A 273 -16.00 -8.88 -1.12
N PHE A 274 -14.81 -8.69 -0.54
CA PHE A 274 -13.86 -7.65 -0.95
C PHE A 274 -12.49 -8.22 -1.26
N VAL A 275 -12.07 -8.17 -2.52
CA VAL A 275 -10.76 -8.66 -2.97
C VAL A 275 -9.92 -7.48 -3.45
N THR A 276 -8.66 -7.44 -3.04
CA THR A 276 -7.68 -6.47 -3.55
C THR A 276 -6.51 -7.21 -4.19
N LEU A 277 -6.24 -6.93 -5.45
CA LEU A 277 -5.08 -7.46 -6.17
C LEU A 277 -4.12 -6.32 -6.48
N LEU A 278 -2.97 -6.35 -5.81
CA LEU A 278 -1.83 -5.48 -6.14
C LEU A 278 -0.87 -6.22 -7.05
N GLY A 279 -0.10 -5.48 -7.84
CA GLY A 279 1.00 -6.05 -8.60
C GLY A 279 1.38 -5.18 -9.78
N THR A 280 2.57 -5.42 -10.32
CA THR A 280 3.07 -4.68 -11.48
C THR A 280 2.26 -4.98 -12.75
N ALA A 281 2.45 -4.20 -13.82
CA ALA A 281 1.78 -4.47 -15.09
C ALA A 281 2.12 -5.89 -15.62
N GLY A 282 1.20 -6.56 -16.31
CA GLY A 282 1.46 -7.90 -16.87
C GLY A 282 1.42 -9.08 -15.89
N THR A 283 1.10 -8.86 -14.62
CA THR A 283 0.87 -9.93 -13.61
C THR A 283 -0.47 -10.66 -13.76
N GLY A 284 -1.35 -10.16 -14.63
CA GLY A 284 -2.64 -10.81 -14.95
C GLY A 284 -3.83 -10.36 -14.09
N LYS A 285 -3.69 -9.34 -13.23
CA LYS A 285 -4.76 -8.82 -12.34
C LYS A 285 -6.14 -8.71 -13.01
N THR A 286 -6.22 -7.94 -14.10
CA THR A 286 -7.47 -7.67 -14.82
C THR A 286 -8.00 -8.93 -15.50
N LEU A 287 -7.12 -9.73 -16.10
CA LEU A 287 -7.49 -11.00 -16.73
C LEU A 287 -8.11 -11.98 -15.73
N LEU A 288 -7.47 -12.20 -14.59
CA LEU A 288 -7.95 -13.11 -13.53
C LEU A 288 -9.27 -12.61 -12.95
N ALA A 289 -9.39 -11.31 -12.68
CA ALA A 289 -10.61 -10.71 -12.15
C ALA A 289 -11.80 -10.84 -13.12
N LEU A 290 -11.56 -10.65 -14.43
CA LEU A 290 -12.57 -10.83 -15.46
C LEU A 290 -12.96 -12.30 -15.63
N ALA A 291 -11.98 -13.22 -15.67
CA ALA A 291 -12.23 -14.66 -15.76
C ALA A 291 -13.11 -15.15 -14.61
N ALA A 292 -12.75 -14.79 -13.37
CA ALA A 292 -13.53 -15.13 -12.18
C ALA A 292 -14.91 -14.46 -12.17
N GLY A 293 -15.00 -13.21 -12.62
CA GLY A 293 -16.27 -12.49 -12.75
C GLY A 293 -17.21 -13.14 -13.76
N LEU A 294 -16.68 -13.56 -14.92
CA LEU A 294 -17.43 -14.23 -15.98
C LEU A 294 -17.90 -15.61 -15.55
N ALA A 295 -17.02 -16.43 -14.97
CA ALA A 295 -17.40 -17.73 -14.41
C ALA A 295 -18.55 -17.58 -13.38
N GLN A 296 -18.46 -16.59 -12.49
CA GLN A 296 -19.48 -16.39 -11.47
C GLN A 296 -20.76 -15.70 -11.99
N THR A 297 -20.73 -15.03 -13.14
CA THR A 297 -21.90 -14.36 -13.74
C THR A 297 -22.61 -15.23 -14.77
N MET A 298 -21.85 -16.02 -15.53
CA MET A 298 -22.35 -16.80 -16.66
C MET A 298 -22.54 -18.28 -16.30
N ASP A 299 -21.53 -18.92 -15.71
CA ASP A 299 -21.61 -20.35 -15.37
C ASP A 299 -22.39 -20.57 -14.08
N GLN A 300 -22.03 -19.85 -13.01
CA GLN A 300 -22.62 -20.03 -11.69
C GLN A 300 -23.86 -19.17 -11.46
N GLN A 301 -24.07 -18.13 -12.29
CA GLN A 301 -25.17 -17.17 -12.19
C GLN A 301 -25.32 -16.53 -10.79
N ARG A 302 -24.23 -16.44 -10.02
CA ARG A 302 -24.18 -15.82 -8.69
C ARG A 302 -24.38 -14.31 -8.77
N TYR A 303 -23.76 -13.69 -9.77
CA TYR A 303 -23.89 -12.27 -10.04
C TYR A 303 -24.72 -12.03 -11.30
N ARG A 304 -25.47 -10.93 -11.30
CA ARG A 304 -26.36 -10.57 -12.42
C ARG A 304 -25.59 -9.95 -13.59
N GLU A 305 -24.65 -9.09 -13.26
CA GLU A 305 -23.80 -8.36 -14.22
C GLU A 305 -22.44 -8.02 -13.60
N ILE A 306 -21.44 -7.87 -14.46
CA ILE A 306 -20.12 -7.35 -14.12
C ILE A 306 -20.13 -5.85 -14.40
N ILE A 307 -19.78 -5.05 -13.40
CA ILE A 307 -19.61 -3.61 -13.57
C ILE A 307 -18.13 -3.32 -13.49
N MET A 308 -17.56 -2.70 -14.52
CA MET A 308 -16.15 -2.31 -14.54
C MET A 308 -16.04 -0.79 -14.54
N THR A 309 -15.18 -0.28 -13.67
CA THR A 309 -14.87 1.14 -13.56
C THR A 309 -13.37 1.28 -13.44
N ARG A 310 -12.79 2.25 -14.15
CA ARG A 310 -11.38 2.61 -14.06
C ARG A 310 -11.23 3.95 -13.33
N ALA A 311 -10.30 4.02 -12.38
CA ALA A 311 -9.94 5.26 -11.72
C ALA A 311 -8.98 6.05 -12.63
N THR A 312 -9.56 6.89 -13.49
CA THR A 312 -8.80 7.71 -14.43
C THR A 312 -8.21 8.93 -13.73
N VAL A 313 -6.92 9.18 -13.92
CA VAL A 313 -6.30 10.48 -13.62
C VAL A 313 -6.39 11.34 -14.88
N SER A 314 -7.14 12.44 -14.82
CA SER A 314 -7.28 13.36 -15.94
C SER A 314 -5.93 14.05 -16.20
N VAL A 315 -5.21 13.66 -17.26
CA VAL A 315 -4.07 14.44 -17.79
C VAL A 315 -4.65 15.50 -18.75
N GLY A 316 -5.38 16.49 -18.20
CA GLY A 316 -6.07 17.51 -19.00
C GLY A 316 -7.49 17.83 -18.52
N GLU A 317 -8.34 18.33 -19.43
CA GLU A 317 -9.75 18.62 -19.12
C GLU A 317 -10.47 17.38 -18.58
N ASP A 318 -11.20 17.55 -17.47
CA ASP A 318 -11.98 16.47 -16.86
C ASP A 318 -12.88 15.78 -17.91
N ILE A 319 -12.99 14.46 -17.86
CA ILE A 319 -13.83 13.62 -18.75
C ILE A 319 -15.27 14.16 -18.88
N GLY A 320 -15.75 14.89 -17.87
CA GLY A 320 -17.01 15.63 -17.92
C GLY A 320 -17.18 16.55 -19.15
N PHE A 321 -16.08 17.07 -19.71
CA PHE A 321 -16.04 18.05 -20.80
C PHE A 321 -15.94 17.44 -22.20
N LEU A 322 -15.53 16.18 -22.35
CA LEU A 322 -15.52 15.52 -23.68
C LEU A 322 -16.97 15.37 -24.19
N PRO A 323 -17.31 15.80 -25.43
CA PRO A 323 -18.64 15.57 -25.98
C PRO A 323 -18.84 14.07 -26.30
N GLY A 324 -20.00 13.50 -25.99
CA GLY A 324 -20.32 12.09 -26.24
C GLY A 324 -20.99 11.37 -25.06
N THR A 325 -21.37 10.11 -25.29
CA THR A 325 -21.91 9.20 -24.27
C THR A 325 -20.83 8.81 -23.25
N GLU A 326 -21.25 8.32 -22.06
CA GLU A 326 -20.31 7.84 -21.04
C GLU A 326 -19.35 6.77 -21.59
N GLU A 327 -19.85 5.89 -22.45
CA GLU A 327 -19.09 4.81 -23.07
C GLU A 327 -18.06 5.35 -24.07
N GLU A 328 -18.46 6.27 -24.95
CA GLU A 328 -17.57 6.92 -25.93
C GLU A 328 -16.40 7.66 -25.26
N LYS A 329 -16.64 8.25 -24.09
CA LYS A 329 -15.61 8.94 -23.29
C LYS A 329 -14.63 7.97 -22.64
N MET A 330 -15.06 6.74 -22.36
CA MET A 330 -14.23 5.70 -21.77
C MET A 330 -13.46 4.91 -22.83
N THR A 331 -13.82 5.00 -24.11
CA THR A 331 -13.21 4.29 -25.26
C THR A 331 -11.67 4.26 -25.27
N PRO A 332 -10.92 5.35 -24.98
CA PRO A 332 -9.45 5.28 -24.99
C PRO A 332 -8.87 4.26 -24.01
N TRP A 333 -9.61 3.96 -22.93
CA TRP A 333 -9.22 3.05 -21.87
C TRP A 333 -9.79 1.64 -22.05
N MET A 334 -10.65 1.45 -23.07
CA MET A 334 -11.33 0.19 -23.38
C MET A 334 -10.45 -0.80 -24.11
N GLY A 335 -9.39 -0.35 -24.81
CA GLY A 335 -8.52 -1.24 -25.60
C GLY A 335 -7.98 -2.42 -24.79
N ALA A 336 -7.39 -2.15 -23.63
CA ALA A 336 -6.86 -3.19 -22.75
C ALA A 336 -7.94 -4.15 -22.20
N LEU A 337 -9.19 -3.69 -22.04
CA LEU A 337 -10.29 -4.55 -21.66
C LEU A 337 -10.70 -5.46 -22.83
N THR A 338 -10.82 -4.90 -24.03
CA THR A 338 -11.12 -5.66 -25.24
C THR A 338 -10.07 -6.75 -25.48
N ASP A 339 -8.78 -6.42 -25.34
CA ASP A 339 -7.68 -7.39 -25.48
C ASP A 339 -7.83 -8.56 -24.49
N ASN A 340 -8.16 -8.29 -23.23
CA ASN A 340 -8.41 -9.33 -22.24
C ASN A 340 -9.64 -10.19 -22.59
N LEU A 341 -10.71 -9.58 -23.11
CA LEU A 341 -11.91 -10.31 -23.54
C LEU A 341 -11.64 -11.17 -24.78
N GLU A 342 -10.77 -10.75 -25.69
CA GLU A 342 -10.32 -11.56 -26.81
C GLU A 342 -9.59 -12.82 -26.33
N VAL A 343 -8.70 -12.70 -25.34
CA VAL A 343 -8.02 -13.86 -24.72
C VAL A 343 -9.04 -14.83 -24.10
N LEU A 344 -10.04 -14.30 -23.40
CA LEU A 344 -11.08 -15.11 -22.73
C LEU A 344 -12.08 -15.76 -23.71
N THR A 345 -12.19 -15.24 -24.93
CA THR A 345 -13.09 -15.78 -25.98
C THR A 345 -12.38 -16.69 -26.97
N HIS A 346 -11.04 -16.63 -27.06
CA HIS A 346 -10.26 -17.43 -28.00
C HIS A 346 -10.35 -18.94 -27.75
N ASN A 347 -10.62 -19.35 -26.51
CA ASN A 347 -10.70 -20.75 -26.11
C ASN A 347 -12.08 -21.40 -26.35
N GLN A 348 -13.08 -20.67 -26.86
CA GLN A 348 -14.39 -21.26 -27.17
C GLN A 348 -14.40 -21.82 -28.60
N GLU A 349 -14.60 -23.14 -28.71
CA GLU A 349 -14.74 -23.88 -29.97
C GLU A 349 -16.01 -23.44 -30.72
N GLY A 350 -15.89 -22.37 -31.50
CA GLY A 350 -16.94 -21.88 -32.38
C GLY A 350 -16.32 -21.10 -33.54
N GLY A 351 -16.77 -21.37 -34.77
CA GLY A 351 -16.42 -20.55 -35.94
C GLY A 351 -16.73 -19.06 -35.74
N SER A 352 -16.45 -18.21 -36.73
CA SER A 352 -16.66 -16.76 -36.63
C SER A 352 -18.05 -16.34 -36.12
N TRP A 353 -19.08 -17.14 -36.41
CA TRP A 353 -20.46 -16.93 -35.96
C TRP A 353 -20.69 -17.20 -34.46
N GLY A 354 -20.07 -18.24 -33.90
CA GLY A 354 -20.13 -18.54 -32.46
C GLY A 354 -19.39 -17.49 -31.62
N ARG A 355 -18.29 -16.95 -32.16
CA ARG A 355 -17.56 -15.83 -31.53
C ARG A 355 -18.37 -14.54 -31.49
N ALA A 356 -19.11 -14.20 -32.55
CA ALA A 356 -19.97 -13.02 -32.58
C ALA A 356 -21.09 -13.11 -31.53
N ALA A 357 -21.79 -14.25 -31.45
CA ALA A 357 -22.83 -14.46 -30.44
C ALA A 357 -22.28 -14.44 -29.00
N THR A 358 -21.07 -14.97 -28.79
CA THR A 358 -20.39 -14.92 -27.49
C THR A 358 -20.01 -13.49 -27.12
N ASN A 359 -19.50 -12.70 -28.08
CA ASN A 359 -19.18 -11.29 -27.85
C ASN A 359 -20.41 -10.46 -27.50
N ASP A 360 -21.54 -10.68 -28.18
CA ASP A 360 -22.80 -9.99 -27.87
C ASP A 360 -23.30 -10.34 -26.46
N LEU A 361 -23.17 -11.61 -26.06
CA LEU A 361 -23.51 -12.05 -24.70
C LEU A 361 -22.58 -11.42 -23.65
N LEU A 362 -21.28 -11.35 -23.91
CA LEU A 362 -20.32 -10.71 -23.01
C LEU A 362 -20.60 -9.21 -22.85
N ALA A 363 -20.84 -8.50 -23.97
CA ALA A 363 -21.20 -7.08 -23.96
C ALA A 363 -22.54 -6.82 -23.23
N SER A 364 -23.45 -7.81 -23.23
CA SER A 364 -24.69 -7.71 -22.45
C SER A 364 -24.44 -7.80 -20.93
N ARG A 365 -23.44 -8.59 -20.49
CA ARG A 365 -23.14 -8.87 -19.08
C ARG A 365 -22.10 -7.97 -18.44
N ILE A 366 -21.20 -7.40 -19.23
CA ILE A 366 -20.18 -6.46 -18.77
C ILE A 366 -20.67 -5.04 -19.05
N LYS A 367 -20.73 -4.20 -18.01
CA LYS A 367 -21.10 -2.79 -18.10
C LYS A 367 -19.94 -1.93 -17.64
N ILE A 368 -19.39 -1.15 -18.56
CA ILE A 368 -18.38 -0.14 -18.23
C ILE A 368 -19.11 1.12 -17.75
N ARG A 369 -18.69 1.61 -16.58
CA ARG A 369 -19.29 2.78 -15.92
C ARG A 369 -18.19 3.68 -15.37
N SER A 370 -18.43 4.99 -15.40
CA SER A 370 -17.57 5.96 -14.73
C SER A 370 -17.71 5.90 -13.21
N MET A 371 -16.74 6.42 -12.48
CA MET A 371 -16.84 6.53 -11.02
C MET A 371 -18.02 7.40 -10.56
N ASN A 372 -18.42 8.40 -11.36
CA ASN A 372 -19.52 9.29 -11.00
C ASN A 372 -20.87 8.56 -11.02
N PHE A 373 -21.03 7.57 -11.92
CA PHE A 373 -22.22 6.73 -11.98
C PHE A 373 -22.50 5.98 -10.67
N MET A 374 -21.43 5.65 -9.93
CA MET A 374 -21.51 4.89 -8.69
C MET A 374 -22.11 5.69 -7.53
N ARG A 375 -22.07 7.03 -7.60
CA ARG A 375 -22.53 7.89 -6.50
C ARG A 375 -24.05 7.82 -6.35
N GLY A 376 -24.51 7.67 -5.11
CA GLY A 376 -25.95 7.66 -4.77
C GLY A 376 -26.68 6.37 -5.15
N ARG A 377 -26.00 5.35 -5.66
CA ARG A 377 -26.60 4.05 -6.01
C ARG A 377 -26.31 2.99 -4.95
N THR A 378 -26.99 1.86 -5.05
CA THR A 378 -26.69 0.63 -4.28
C THR A 378 -26.68 -0.53 -5.26
N PHE A 379 -25.63 -1.33 -5.24
CA PHE A 379 -25.43 -2.45 -6.14
C PHE A 379 -25.78 -3.75 -5.44
N LEU A 380 -26.75 -4.50 -5.96
CA LEU A 380 -27.19 -5.78 -5.42
C LEU A 380 -26.80 -6.91 -6.37
N SER A 381 -26.23 -7.98 -5.84
CA SER A 381 -25.84 -9.17 -6.61
C SER A 381 -24.97 -8.83 -7.83
N ARG A 382 -24.00 -7.91 -7.67
CA ARG A 382 -23.08 -7.46 -8.74
C ARG A 382 -21.65 -7.94 -8.50
N TYR A 383 -20.90 -8.10 -9.58
CA TYR A 383 -19.45 -8.25 -9.52
C TYR A 383 -18.81 -6.93 -9.98
N LEU A 384 -18.25 -6.16 -9.07
CA LEU A 384 -17.70 -4.83 -9.37
C LEU A 384 -16.18 -4.91 -9.47
N ILE A 385 -15.61 -4.48 -10.59
CA ILE A 385 -14.16 -4.36 -10.79
C ILE A 385 -13.79 -2.88 -10.79
N LEU A 386 -12.93 -2.48 -9.86
CA LEU A 386 -12.31 -1.16 -9.78
C LEU A 386 -10.86 -1.27 -10.24
N ASP A 387 -10.60 -0.87 -11.48
CA ASP A 387 -9.27 -0.90 -12.10
C ASP A 387 -8.51 0.42 -11.87
N GLU A 388 -7.18 0.36 -11.84
CA GLU A 388 -6.28 1.46 -11.45
C GLU A 388 -6.59 2.08 -10.08
N ALA A 389 -7.07 1.26 -9.13
CA ALA A 389 -7.56 1.73 -7.85
C ALA A 389 -6.49 2.42 -6.98
N GLN A 390 -5.20 2.31 -7.30
CA GLN A 390 -4.12 3.06 -6.65
C GLN A 390 -4.30 4.58 -6.77
N ASN A 391 -4.96 5.04 -7.84
CA ASN A 391 -5.22 6.45 -8.11
C ASN A 391 -6.40 7.03 -7.32
N LEU A 392 -7.07 6.22 -6.49
CA LEU A 392 -8.17 6.66 -5.64
C LEU A 392 -7.66 7.21 -4.31
N THR A 393 -8.26 8.28 -3.82
CA THR A 393 -8.10 8.71 -2.42
C THR A 393 -8.88 7.78 -1.46
N PRO A 394 -8.51 7.70 -0.17
CA PRO A 394 -9.28 6.94 0.83
C PRO A 394 -10.77 7.32 0.89
N LYS A 395 -11.09 8.60 0.69
CA LYS A 395 -12.49 9.09 0.67
C LYS A 395 -13.26 8.56 -0.55
N GLN A 396 -12.64 8.54 -1.73
CA GLN A 396 -13.24 7.98 -2.94
C GLN A 396 -13.42 6.46 -2.80
N MET A 397 -12.39 5.75 -2.34
CA MET A 397 -12.46 4.31 -2.08
C MET A 397 -13.61 3.97 -1.14
N LYS A 398 -13.71 4.65 0.02
CA LYS A 398 -14.83 4.50 0.95
C LYS A 398 -16.18 4.74 0.25
N THR A 399 -16.28 5.81 -0.54
CA THR A 399 -17.53 6.16 -1.24
C THR A 399 -17.99 5.08 -2.20
N LEU A 400 -17.06 4.38 -2.86
CA LEU A 400 -17.34 3.29 -3.79
C LEU A 400 -17.69 2.00 -3.06
N ILE A 401 -16.88 1.59 -2.07
CA ILE A 401 -17.09 0.34 -1.33
C ILE A 401 -18.45 0.35 -0.62
N THR A 402 -18.86 1.48 -0.02
CA THR A 402 -20.15 1.57 0.68
C THR A 402 -21.39 1.50 -0.23
N ARG A 403 -21.20 1.30 -1.54
CA ARG A 403 -22.28 1.10 -2.52
C ARG A 403 -22.57 -0.38 -2.75
N ALA A 404 -21.73 -1.29 -2.29
CA ALA A 404 -22.05 -2.71 -2.26
C ALA A 404 -23.22 -2.95 -1.30
N GLY A 405 -24.34 -3.42 -1.86
CA GLY A 405 -25.40 -4.05 -1.09
C GLY A 405 -25.25 -5.58 -1.10
N PRO A 406 -26.21 -6.30 -0.51
CA PRO A 406 -26.14 -7.75 -0.35
C PRO A 406 -25.80 -8.53 -1.63
N GLY A 407 -24.92 -9.52 -1.48
CA GLY A 407 -24.48 -10.41 -2.54
C GLY A 407 -23.61 -9.75 -3.61
N THR A 408 -23.07 -8.55 -3.36
CA THR A 408 -22.13 -7.89 -4.27
C THR A 408 -20.70 -8.14 -3.84
N LYS A 409 -19.86 -8.56 -4.79
CA LYS A 409 -18.41 -8.68 -4.61
C LYS A 409 -17.72 -7.49 -5.27
N ILE A 410 -16.77 -6.88 -4.58
CA ILE A 410 -15.92 -5.80 -5.10
C ILE A 410 -14.49 -6.30 -5.23
N VAL A 411 -13.90 -6.08 -6.39
CA VAL A 411 -12.51 -6.41 -6.70
C VAL A 411 -11.78 -5.12 -7.07
N CYS A 412 -10.83 -4.70 -6.25
CA CYS A 412 -9.94 -3.58 -6.55
C CYS A 412 -8.63 -4.09 -7.13
N LEU A 413 -8.24 -3.56 -8.28
CA LEU A 413 -6.99 -3.87 -8.98
C LEU A 413 -6.13 -2.62 -9.00
N GLY A 414 -4.83 -2.77 -8.78
CA GLY A 414 -3.93 -1.63 -8.93
C GLY A 414 -2.46 -1.98 -8.89
N ASN A 415 -1.65 -0.97 -9.18
CA ASN A 415 -0.20 -1.02 -9.02
C ASN A 415 0.26 0.19 -8.22
N VAL A 416 0.62 -0.01 -6.97
CA VAL A 416 1.06 1.07 -6.07
C VAL A 416 2.39 1.71 -6.50
N GLU A 417 3.21 1.01 -7.30
CA GLU A 417 4.43 1.55 -7.91
C GLU A 417 4.14 2.49 -9.10
N GLN A 418 2.90 2.52 -9.59
CA GLN A 418 2.45 3.32 -10.74
C GLN A 418 1.25 4.19 -10.34
N ILE A 419 1.50 5.14 -9.45
CA ILE A 419 0.53 6.17 -9.10
C ILE A 419 0.68 7.33 -10.10
N ASP A 420 -0.37 7.57 -10.88
CA ASP A 420 -0.35 8.56 -11.96
C ASP A 420 -0.65 9.99 -11.46
N THR A 421 -1.08 10.12 -10.19
CA THR A 421 -1.46 11.41 -9.60
C THR A 421 -0.37 11.93 -8.66
N PRO A 422 0.05 13.20 -8.79
CA PRO A 422 1.09 13.78 -7.92
C PRO A 422 0.62 14.03 -6.48
N TYR A 423 -0.67 13.81 -6.18
CA TYR A 423 -1.28 14.06 -4.87
C TYR A 423 -1.43 12.80 -4.02
N LEU A 424 -1.01 11.64 -4.52
CA LEU A 424 -1.03 10.38 -3.80
C LEU A 424 0.37 9.77 -3.82
N THR A 425 0.63 9.02 -2.78
CA THR A 425 1.81 8.19 -2.58
C THR A 425 1.34 6.79 -2.21
N GLU A 426 2.24 5.82 -2.23
CA GLU A 426 1.95 4.43 -1.86
C GLU A 426 1.26 4.33 -0.49
N THR A 427 1.75 5.08 0.50
CA THR A 427 1.19 5.07 1.87
C THR A 427 -0.11 5.85 2.02
N THR A 428 -0.51 6.63 1.02
CA THR A 428 -1.67 7.53 1.08
C THR A 428 -2.75 7.21 0.08
N SER A 429 -2.48 6.28 -0.84
CA SER A 429 -3.45 5.68 -1.74
C SER A 429 -4.64 5.11 -0.97
N GLY A 430 -5.82 5.28 -1.53
CA GLY A 430 -7.04 4.65 -1.04
C GLY A 430 -6.99 3.13 -1.12
N LEU A 431 -6.19 2.57 -2.02
CA LEU A 431 -6.01 1.14 -2.15
C LEU A 431 -5.21 0.55 -0.99
N THR A 432 -4.05 1.11 -0.66
CA THR A 432 -3.25 0.68 0.51
C THR A 432 -3.99 0.92 1.82
N TYR A 433 -4.68 2.06 1.94
CA TYR A 433 -5.58 2.32 3.06
C TYR A 433 -6.68 1.26 3.21
N ALA A 434 -7.27 0.80 2.10
CA ALA A 434 -8.27 -0.26 2.15
C ALA A 434 -7.66 -1.60 2.56
N VAL A 435 -6.49 -1.98 2.02
CA VAL A 435 -5.80 -3.21 2.42
C VAL A 435 -5.56 -3.24 3.93
N ASP A 436 -5.01 -2.18 4.50
CA ASP A 436 -4.71 -2.12 5.93
C ASP A 436 -5.97 -2.20 6.82
N ARG A 437 -7.06 -1.54 6.42
CA ARG A 437 -8.31 -1.56 7.18
C ARG A 437 -9.12 -2.85 7.04
N PHE A 438 -8.95 -3.55 5.93
CA PHE A 438 -9.71 -4.76 5.64
C PHE A 438 -8.94 -6.04 5.98
N LYS A 439 -7.62 -6.04 6.16
CA LYS A 439 -6.85 -7.27 6.43
C LYS A 439 -7.41 -8.15 7.55
N ALA A 440 -7.97 -7.57 8.62
CA ALA A 440 -8.57 -8.33 9.73
C ALA A 440 -10.04 -8.74 9.51
N TRP A 441 -10.68 -8.32 8.43
CA TRP A 441 -12.08 -8.63 8.15
C TRP A 441 -12.21 -10.00 7.45
N PRO A 442 -13.00 -10.95 8.01
CA PRO A 442 -13.10 -12.31 7.48
C PRO A 442 -13.63 -12.44 6.05
N HIS A 443 -14.28 -11.39 5.53
CA HIS A 443 -14.86 -11.37 4.18
C HIS A 443 -14.03 -10.55 3.19
N SER A 444 -12.75 -10.29 3.50
CA SER A 444 -11.81 -9.72 2.55
C SER A 444 -10.55 -10.55 2.37
N ALA A 445 -9.96 -10.42 1.19
CA ALA A 445 -8.64 -10.95 0.89
C ALA A 445 -7.82 -9.92 0.12
N HIS A 446 -6.53 -9.92 0.38
CA HIS A 446 -5.55 -9.15 -0.34
C HIS A 446 -4.51 -10.09 -0.91
N ILE A 447 -4.06 -9.86 -2.15
CA ILE A 447 -2.95 -10.58 -2.78
C ILE A 447 -2.07 -9.58 -3.54
N THR A 448 -0.77 -9.62 -3.29
CA THR A 448 0.23 -8.94 -4.11
C THR A 448 0.83 -9.94 -5.11
N LEU A 449 0.67 -9.66 -6.40
CA LEU A 449 1.31 -10.36 -7.52
C LEU A 449 2.64 -9.66 -7.84
N ARG A 450 3.76 -10.24 -7.44
CA ARG A 450 5.10 -9.69 -7.67
C ARG A 450 5.68 -10.19 -9.00
N ARG A 451 5.43 -11.44 -9.36
CA ARG A 451 6.03 -12.06 -10.54
C ARG A 451 5.11 -11.92 -11.75
N GLY A 452 5.54 -11.10 -12.71
CA GLY A 452 4.91 -11.02 -14.03
C GLY A 452 5.24 -12.25 -14.87
N GLU A 453 4.29 -12.67 -15.70
CA GLU A 453 4.51 -13.69 -16.74
C GLU A 453 4.73 -12.97 -18.08
N ARG A 454 5.70 -12.05 -18.11
CA ARG A 454 5.95 -11.21 -19.29
C ARG A 454 6.88 -11.91 -20.28
N SER A 455 7.05 -11.28 -21.44
CA SER A 455 8.10 -11.67 -22.35
C SER A 455 9.47 -11.32 -21.76
N ARG A 456 10.50 -12.08 -22.14
CA ARG A 456 11.90 -11.83 -21.72
C ARG A 456 12.35 -10.37 -21.90
N LEU A 457 11.80 -9.66 -22.89
CA LEU A 457 12.09 -8.25 -23.14
C LEU A 457 11.50 -7.33 -22.06
N ALA A 458 10.25 -7.55 -21.67
CA ALA A 458 9.55 -6.68 -20.73
C ALA A 458 9.94 -6.96 -19.27
N ASP A 459 10.45 -8.15 -18.96
CA ASP A 459 11.11 -8.43 -17.69
C ASP A 459 12.44 -7.67 -17.60
N PHE A 460 13.33 -7.84 -18.59
CA PHE A 460 14.61 -7.14 -18.62
C PHE A 460 14.45 -5.62 -18.60
N ALA A 461 13.51 -5.07 -19.36
CA ALA A 461 13.24 -3.63 -19.38
C ALA A 461 12.78 -3.10 -18.01
N SER A 462 12.01 -3.89 -17.24
CA SER A 462 11.53 -3.49 -15.91
C SER A 462 12.63 -3.51 -14.84
N GLU A 463 13.70 -4.27 -15.06
CA GLU A 463 14.85 -4.34 -14.16
C GLU A 463 15.87 -3.22 -14.43
N VAL A 464 15.98 -2.75 -15.67
CA VAL A 464 17.07 -1.84 -16.11
C VAL A 464 16.63 -0.40 -16.39
N LEU A 465 15.33 -0.13 -16.53
CA LEU A 465 14.75 1.20 -16.73
C LEU A 465 13.97 1.62 -15.49
#